data_AF-A0A7Z2GE79-F1
#
_entry.id   AF-A0A7Z2GE79-F1
#
_cell.length_a   1.000
_cell.length_b   1.000
_cell.length_c   1.000
_cell.angle_alpha   90.00
_cell.angle_beta   90.00
_cell.angle_gamma   90.00
#
_symmetry.space_group_name_H-M   'P 1'
#
loop_
_entity.id
_entity.type
_entity.pdbx_description
1 polymer ?
#
loop_
_entity_poly.entity_id
_entity_poly.type
_entity_poly.pdbx_seq_one_letter_code
_entity_poly.pdbx_strand_id
1 'polypeptide(L)'
;MQTTVLTDWQQFMALTTQLDGWAFRGQQNAQWHLESSLTRYMRDYVGDRLQWRQREERAIRVFRRKAHNFLAHPDLLKDDLRCLALMQHHGAPTRLLDFTKSPFVAAFFALERATGDAAVYALNTPALWNSRALPKANPTLTRDVIDPRAHDNFERYFFSNTNEILWSGEPTEMDDRLVAQSGTFVVPGVIDKPLQAILEGYESHEELLHKIVLPERIRMDAMKWLYRMNITNASLFPGLDGLARSIAVELEIVWSGMVVPIAGSTN
;
A
#
# COMPACT_ATOMS: atom_id res chain seq x y z
N MET A 1 14.68 0.10 -11.40
CA MET A 1 13.26 0.52 -11.39
C MET A 1 13.04 1.44 -12.56
N GLN A 2 12.22 1.04 -13.53
CA GLN A 2 11.83 1.95 -14.61
C GLN A 2 10.87 3.01 -14.06
N THR A 3 10.94 4.21 -14.61
CA THR A 3 10.02 5.30 -14.26
C THR A 3 9.40 5.86 -15.52
N THR A 4 8.07 5.91 -15.54
CA THR A 4 7.28 6.48 -16.64
C THR A 4 6.54 7.70 -16.12
N VAL A 5 6.72 8.86 -16.77
CA VAL A 5 5.99 10.09 -16.44
C VAL A 5 4.87 10.27 -17.44
N LEU A 6 3.63 10.33 -16.95
CA LEU A 6 2.47 10.41 -17.81
C LEU A 6 2.22 11.82 -18.37
N THR A 7 1.69 11.89 -19.59
CA THR A 7 1.17 13.16 -20.15
C THR A 7 -0.32 13.34 -19.87
N ASP A 8 -1.07 12.24 -19.83
CA ASP A 8 -2.53 12.20 -19.72
C ASP A 8 -3.01 10.90 -19.07
N TRP A 9 -4.31 10.83 -18.77
CA TRP A 9 -4.94 9.66 -18.14
C TRP A 9 -5.05 8.44 -19.06
N GLN A 10 -5.09 8.62 -20.39
CA GLN A 10 -5.19 7.51 -21.33
C GLN A 10 -3.92 6.66 -21.31
N GLN A 11 -2.75 7.29 -21.16
CA GLN A 11 -1.49 6.58 -20.94
C GLN A 11 -1.50 5.71 -19.69
N PHE A 12 -2.13 6.16 -18.60
CA PHE A 12 -2.29 5.32 -17.40
C PHE A 12 -3.08 4.06 -17.73
N MET A 13 -4.26 4.21 -18.36
CA MET A 13 -5.09 3.08 -18.77
C MET A 13 -4.34 2.11 -19.69
N ALA A 14 -3.64 2.63 -20.71
CA ALA A 14 -2.86 1.82 -21.65
C ALA A 14 -1.67 1.10 -21.00
N LEU A 15 -1.07 1.68 -19.95
CA LEU A 15 0.01 1.02 -19.21
C LEU A 15 -0.53 -0.09 -18.32
N THR A 16 -1.70 0.09 -17.71
CA THR A 16 -2.29 -0.93 -16.82
C THR A 16 -2.61 -2.24 -17.54
N THR A 17 -2.86 -2.23 -18.85
CA THR A 17 -3.08 -3.46 -19.63
C THR A 17 -1.80 -4.27 -19.84
N GLN A 18 -0.63 -3.67 -19.67
CA GLN A 18 0.68 -4.32 -19.79
C GLN A 18 1.19 -4.87 -18.44
N LEU A 19 0.54 -4.49 -17.34
CA LEU A 19 0.94 -4.83 -15.97
C LEU A 19 -0.05 -5.83 -15.35
N ASP A 20 -0.54 -6.77 -16.15
CA ASP A 20 -1.56 -7.73 -15.71
C ASP A 20 -1.06 -8.63 -14.57
N GLY A 21 -1.90 -8.79 -13.55
CA GLY A 21 -1.57 -9.52 -12.33
C GLY A 21 -0.58 -8.82 -11.37
N TRP A 22 -0.08 -7.63 -11.70
CA TRP A 22 0.78 -6.85 -10.80
C TRP A 22 -0.04 -6.28 -9.64
N ALA A 23 0.64 -5.90 -8.55
CA ALA A 23 0.04 -5.18 -7.45
C ALA A 23 0.47 -3.71 -7.46
N PHE A 24 -0.40 -2.80 -7.05
CA PHE A 24 -0.20 -1.36 -7.17
C PHE A 24 -0.29 -0.64 -5.83
N ARG A 25 0.47 0.44 -5.66
CA ARG A 25 0.38 1.32 -4.48
C ARG A 25 0.46 2.79 -4.89
N GLY A 26 -0.55 3.56 -4.51
CA GLY A 26 -0.57 5.01 -4.69
C GLY A 26 0.22 5.76 -3.63
N GLN A 27 0.88 6.83 -4.03
CA GLN A 27 1.56 7.79 -3.17
C GLN A 27 1.24 9.21 -3.63
N GLN A 28 0.86 10.06 -2.67
CA GLN A 28 0.44 11.45 -2.93
C GLN A 28 1.58 12.39 -3.28
N ASN A 29 2.83 11.93 -3.15
CA ASN A 29 4.01 12.68 -3.54
C ASN A 29 4.96 11.75 -4.31
N ALA A 30 5.29 12.12 -5.54
CA ALA A 30 6.15 11.36 -6.43
C ALA A 30 7.59 11.22 -5.92
N GLN A 31 8.04 12.03 -4.96
CA GLN A 31 9.39 11.95 -4.40
C GLN A 31 9.51 10.95 -3.25
N TRP A 32 8.38 10.50 -2.69
CA TRP A 32 8.41 9.54 -1.59
C TRP A 32 8.90 8.17 -2.04
N HIS A 33 9.69 7.53 -1.18
CA HIS A 33 10.12 6.14 -1.38
C HIS A 33 9.02 5.15 -0.96
N LEU A 34 9.10 3.92 -1.46
CA LEU A 34 8.27 2.82 -0.95
C LEU A 34 8.79 2.32 0.39
N GLU A 35 8.27 2.90 1.46
CA GLU A 35 8.64 2.57 2.84
C GLU A 35 7.39 2.32 3.69
N SER A 36 7.52 1.42 4.66
CA SER A 36 6.44 1.14 5.61
C SER A 36 6.21 2.30 6.58
N SER A 37 5.05 2.34 7.23
CA SER A 37 4.79 3.34 8.28
C SER A 37 5.76 3.18 9.46
N LEU A 38 6.17 1.94 9.76
CA LEU A 38 7.21 1.66 10.75
C LEU A 38 8.58 2.20 10.36
N THR A 39 9.02 1.98 9.12
CA THR A 39 10.30 2.49 8.61
C THR A 39 10.37 4.01 8.74
N ARG A 40 9.32 4.71 8.30
CA ARG A 40 9.24 6.18 8.41
C ARG A 40 9.29 6.63 9.86
N TYR A 41 8.46 6.04 10.72
CA TYR A 41 8.40 6.39 12.13
C TYR A 41 9.74 6.15 12.84
N MET A 42 10.39 5.02 12.58
CA MET A 42 11.67 4.69 13.18
C MET A 42 12.78 5.62 12.69
N ARG A 43 12.84 5.94 11.40
CA ARG A 43 13.82 6.92 10.89
C ARG A 43 13.67 8.28 11.55
N ASP A 44 12.43 8.77 11.66
CA ASP A 44 12.18 10.14 12.09
C ASP A 44 12.28 10.31 13.62
N TYR A 45 12.00 9.25 14.39
CA TYR A 45 11.89 9.32 15.86
C TYR A 45 12.82 8.35 16.63
N VAL A 46 13.51 7.44 15.95
CA VAL A 46 14.40 6.43 16.56
C VAL A 46 15.74 6.40 15.83
N GLY A 47 16.65 7.30 16.22
CA GLY A 47 17.94 7.47 15.53
C GLY A 47 18.83 6.22 15.52
N ASP A 48 18.76 5.37 16.56
CA ASP A 48 19.55 4.14 16.64
C ASP A 48 18.86 2.96 15.94
N ARG A 49 19.35 2.62 14.73
CA ARG A 49 18.86 1.50 13.91
C ARG A 49 18.96 0.14 14.60
N LEU A 50 19.91 -0.05 15.50
CA LEU A 50 20.09 -1.33 16.22
C LEU A 50 18.91 -1.64 17.14
N GLN A 51 18.11 -0.62 17.50
CA GLN A 51 16.94 -0.77 18.36
C GLN A 51 15.64 -1.04 17.59
N TRP A 52 15.62 -0.89 16.26
CA TRP A 52 14.37 -0.90 15.50
C TRP A 52 13.62 -2.24 15.63
N ARG A 53 14.35 -3.36 15.49
CA ARG A 53 13.80 -4.71 15.68
C ARG A 53 13.18 -4.87 17.07
N GLN A 54 13.93 -4.58 18.13
CA GLN A 54 13.46 -4.75 19.51
C GLN A 54 12.24 -3.87 19.84
N ARG A 55 12.17 -2.68 19.23
CA ARG A 55 11.04 -1.76 19.40
C ARG A 55 9.79 -2.24 18.66
N GLU A 56 9.94 -2.77 17.45
CA GLU A 56 8.84 -3.44 16.74
C GLU A 56 8.32 -4.64 17.55
N GLU A 57 9.22 -5.47 18.10
CA GLU A 57 8.86 -6.64 18.93
C GLU A 57 7.99 -6.21 20.10
N ARG A 58 8.45 -5.16 20.78
CA ARG A 58 7.77 -4.62 21.93
C ARG A 58 6.42 -4.04 21.54
N ALA A 59 6.31 -3.36 20.40
CA ALA A 59 5.05 -2.81 19.90
C ALA A 59 4.02 -3.92 19.65
N ILE A 60 4.39 -4.96 18.89
CA ILE A 60 3.52 -6.11 18.59
C ILE A 60 3.11 -6.82 19.90
N ARG A 61 4.06 -7.08 20.79
CA ARG A 61 3.80 -7.73 22.08
C ARG A 61 2.87 -6.90 22.98
N VAL A 62 3.06 -5.59 23.05
CA VAL A 62 2.19 -4.70 23.84
C VAL A 62 0.80 -4.66 23.23
N PHE A 63 0.69 -4.61 21.90
CA PHE A 63 -0.58 -4.66 21.20
C PHE A 63 -1.33 -5.96 21.53
N ARG A 64 -0.70 -7.12 21.31
CA ARG A 64 -1.29 -8.44 21.65
C ARG A 64 -1.78 -8.53 23.10
N ARG A 65 -0.99 -8.04 24.06
CA ARG A 65 -1.33 -8.05 25.49
C ARG A 65 -2.55 -7.19 25.84
N LYS A 66 -2.89 -6.18 25.05
CA LYS A 66 -3.96 -5.23 25.38
C LYS A 66 -5.17 -5.35 24.46
N ALA A 67 -4.94 -5.66 23.18
CA ALA A 67 -5.93 -5.67 22.11
C ALA A 67 -7.09 -6.63 22.39
N HIS A 68 -6.86 -7.76 23.08
CA HIS A 68 -7.92 -8.70 23.43
C HIS A 68 -9.07 -8.09 24.25
N ASN A 69 -8.83 -6.98 24.98
CA ASN A 69 -9.89 -6.28 25.72
C ASN A 69 -10.84 -5.47 24.80
N PHE A 70 -10.45 -5.27 23.54
CA PHE A 70 -11.16 -4.43 22.57
C PHE A 70 -11.73 -5.24 21.39
N LEU A 71 -11.48 -6.55 21.36
CA LEU A 71 -11.87 -7.42 20.25
C LEU A 71 -12.92 -8.43 20.68
N ALA A 72 -13.97 -8.56 19.86
CA ALA A 72 -14.95 -9.64 20.01
C ALA A 72 -14.30 -11.03 19.81
N HIS A 73 -13.28 -11.09 18.95
CA HIS A 73 -12.52 -12.31 18.66
C HIS A 73 -11.03 -12.07 18.95
N PRO A 74 -10.50 -12.44 20.12
CA PRO A 74 -9.08 -12.29 20.43
C PRO A 74 -8.15 -13.25 19.68
N ASP A 75 -8.68 -14.37 19.18
CA ASP A 75 -7.89 -15.38 18.45
C ASP A 75 -7.22 -14.84 17.19
N LEU A 76 -7.75 -13.74 16.64
CA LEU A 76 -7.17 -13.03 15.49
C LEU A 76 -5.74 -12.54 15.75
N LEU A 77 -5.36 -12.37 17.03
CA LEU A 77 -4.03 -11.91 17.44
C LEU A 77 -2.95 -13.01 17.35
N LYS A 78 -3.36 -14.28 17.18
CA LYS A 78 -2.44 -15.43 17.06
C LYS A 78 -1.72 -15.47 15.71
N ASP A 79 -2.39 -15.02 14.65
CA ASP A 79 -1.80 -14.87 13.32
C ASP A 79 -1.00 -13.55 13.26
N ASP A 80 0.30 -13.63 12.92
CA ASP A 80 1.18 -12.46 12.88
C ASP A 80 0.75 -11.44 11.82
N LEU A 81 0.42 -11.90 10.61
CA LEU A 81 0.04 -11.02 9.51
C LEU A 81 -1.28 -10.29 9.82
N ARG A 82 -2.25 -10.98 10.40
CA ARG A 82 -3.53 -10.41 10.82
C ARG A 82 -3.38 -9.49 12.02
N CYS A 83 -2.53 -9.84 12.98
CA CYS A 83 -2.22 -8.95 14.11
C CYS A 83 -1.63 -7.63 13.60
N LEU A 84 -0.70 -7.68 12.64
CA LEU A 84 -0.13 -6.49 12.01
C LEU A 84 -1.18 -5.71 11.19
N ALA A 85 -2.03 -6.39 10.42
CA ALA A 85 -3.10 -5.74 9.66
C ALA A 85 -4.04 -4.97 10.60
N LEU A 86 -4.41 -5.56 11.74
CA LEU A 86 -5.24 -4.92 12.75
C LEU A 86 -4.55 -3.73 13.41
N MET A 87 -3.25 -3.86 13.73
CA MET A 87 -2.43 -2.74 14.22
C MET A 87 -2.46 -1.57 13.23
N GLN A 88 -2.21 -1.86 11.94
CA GLN A 88 -2.20 -0.88 10.87
C GLN A 88 -3.57 -0.23 10.67
N HIS A 89 -4.65 -1.02 10.75
CA HIS A 89 -6.02 -0.53 10.64
C HIS A 89 -6.31 0.57 11.68
N HIS A 90 -5.83 0.38 12.92
CA HIS A 90 -5.97 1.34 14.01
C HIS A 90 -4.84 2.39 14.09
N GLY A 91 -4.01 2.50 13.05
CA GLY A 91 -3.03 3.58 12.91
C GLY A 91 -1.69 3.34 13.61
N ALA A 92 -1.44 2.14 14.15
CA ALA A 92 -0.10 1.82 14.65
C ALA A 92 0.89 1.68 13.47
N PRO A 93 2.14 2.13 13.63
CA PRO A 93 3.17 1.91 12.62
C PRO A 93 3.50 0.42 12.52
N THR A 94 3.45 -0.14 11.31
CA THR A 94 3.81 -1.55 11.05
C THR A 94 4.70 -1.66 9.82
N ARG A 95 5.36 -2.82 9.67
CA ARG A 95 6.16 -3.12 8.48
C ARG A 95 5.34 -3.36 7.22
N LEU A 96 4.02 -3.51 7.33
CA LEU A 96 3.16 -3.78 6.19
C LEU A 96 3.10 -2.58 5.26
N LEU A 97 3.10 -2.88 3.96
CA LEU A 97 2.78 -1.94 2.89
C LEU A 97 1.46 -2.38 2.26
N ASP A 98 0.46 -1.51 2.28
CA ASP A 98 -0.79 -1.74 1.56
C ASP A 98 -0.57 -1.59 0.05
N PHE A 99 -0.83 -2.65 -0.68
CA PHE A 99 -0.97 -2.64 -2.12
C PHE A 99 -2.41 -3.03 -2.47
N THR A 100 -2.78 -2.85 -3.73
CA THR A 100 -4.07 -3.24 -4.28
C THR A 100 -3.85 -3.93 -5.61
N LYS A 101 -4.68 -4.93 -5.93
CA LYS A 101 -4.70 -5.55 -7.26
C LYS A 101 -5.36 -4.64 -8.32
N SER A 102 -6.02 -3.56 -7.90
CA SER A 102 -6.62 -2.59 -8.82
C SER A 102 -5.70 -1.39 -9.03
N PRO A 103 -5.17 -1.17 -10.25
CA PRO A 103 -4.37 0.01 -10.53
C PRO A 103 -5.16 1.31 -10.35
N PHE A 104 -6.47 1.27 -10.58
CA PHE A 104 -7.35 2.42 -10.42
C PHE A 104 -7.59 2.78 -8.95
N VAL A 105 -7.67 1.79 -8.05
CA VAL A 105 -7.69 2.03 -6.60
C VAL A 105 -6.37 2.65 -6.14
N ALA A 106 -5.23 2.18 -6.67
CA ALA A 106 -3.93 2.80 -6.38
C ALA A 106 -3.86 4.25 -6.88
N ALA A 107 -4.34 4.53 -8.09
CA ALA A 107 -4.41 5.88 -8.63
C ALA A 107 -5.30 6.79 -7.78
N PHE A 108 -6.45 6.29 -7.30
CA PHE A 108 -7.31 7.03 -6.37
C PHE A 108 -6.55 7.46 -5.12
N PHE A 109 -5.86 6.54 -4.44
CA PHE A 109 -5.06 6.87 -3.26
C PHE A 109 -3.89 7.81 -3.55
N ALA A 110 -3.31 7.71 -4.75
CA ALA A 110 -2.28 8.64 -5.19
C ALA A 110 -2.84 10.06 -5.37
N LEU A 111 -4.08 10.22 -5.83
CA LEU A 111 -4.61 11.49 -6.33
C LEU A 111 -5.58 12.20 -5.39
N GLU A 112 -6.33 11.50 -4.54
CA GLU A 112 -7.50 12.08 -3.82
C GLU A 112 -7.18 13.35 -3.02
N ARG A 113 -5.95 13.48 -2.51
CA ARG A 113 -5.46 14.66 -1.77
C ARG A 113 -4.08 15.13 -2.23
N ALA A 114 -3.65 14.75 -3.44
CA ALA A 114 -2.39 15.24 -3.99
C ALA A 114 -2.46 16.73 -4.31
N THR A 115 -1.44 17.47 -3.89
CA THR A 115 -1.25 18.90 -4.15
C THR A 115 -0.06 19.16 -5.08
N GLY A 116 0.36 18.15 -5.83
CA GLY A 116 1.53 18.13 -6.69
C GLY A 116 1.63 16.80 -7.41
N ASP A 117 2.80 16.52 -7.98
CA ASP A 117 3.03 15.24 -8.67
C ASP A 117 2.90 14.07 -7.71
N ALA A 118 2.08 13.09 -8.09
CA ALA A 118 1.84 11.86 -7.36
C ALA A 118 2.51 10.66 -8.07
N ALA A 119 2.51 9.49 -7.45
CA ALA A 119 3.02 8.29 -8.08
C ALA A 119 2.17 7.05 -7.77
N VAL A 120 2.10 6.14 -8.73
CA VAL A 120 1.66 4.76 -8.54
C VAL A 120 2.86 3.86 -8.76
N TYR A 121 3.16 3.04 -7.77
CA TYR A 121 4.15 1.98 -7.89
C TYR A 121 3.45 0.68 -8.27
N ALA A 122 3.99 -0.03 -9.26
CA ALA A 122 3.53 -1.36 -9.67
C ALA A 122 4.61 -2.40 -9.36
N LEU A 123 4.26 -3.41 -8.58
CA LEU A 123 5.11 -4.54 -8.19
C LEU A 123 4.72 -5.78 -9.00
N ASN A 124 5.71 -6.42 -9.64
CA ASN A 124 5.53 -7.65 -10.42
C ASN A 124 5.31 -8.85 -9.50
N THR A 125 4.13 -8.92 -8.90
CA THR A 125 3.76 -10.06 -8.06
C THR A 125 3.75 -11.40 -8.79
N PRO A 126 3.44 -11.50 -10.11
CA PRO A 126 3.58 -12.74 -10.86
C PRO A 126 5.01 -13.30 -10.89
N ALA A 127 6.03 -12.44 -11.04
CA ALA A 127 7.42 -12.89 -11.05
C ALA A 127 7.85 -13.43 -9.67
N LEU A 128 7.44 -12.76 -8.59
CA LEU A 128 7.70 -13.20 -7.21
C LEU A 128 6.96 -14.51 -6.89
N TRP A 129 5.70 -14.63 -7.31
CA TRP A 129 4.86 -15.80 -7.03
C TRP A 129 5.37 -17.06 -7.73
N ASN A 130 5.73 -16.93 -9.01
CA ASN A 130 6.15 -18.07 -9.83
C ASN A 130 7.66 -18.35 -9.74
N SER A 131 8.34 -17.84 -8.71
CA SER A 131 9.78 -18.03 -8.50
C SER A 131 10.65 -17.61 -9.71
N ARG A 132 10.19 -16.65 -10.51
CA ARG A 132 10.96 -16.02 -11.61
C ARG A 132 11.79 -14.82 -11.14
N ALA A 133 11.61 -14.44 -9.87
CA ALA A 133 12.40 -13.45 -9.17
C ALA A 133 12.76 -14.01 -7.79
N LEU A 134 14.06 -14.20 -7.53
CA LEU A 134 14.54 -14.83 -6.29
C LEU A 134 15.63 -14.00 -5.61
N PRO A 135 15.73 -14.02 -4.26
CA PRO A 135 16.80 -13.32 -3.56
C PRO A 135 18.17 -13.92 -3.92
N LYS A 136 19.12 -13.09 -4.38
CA LYS A 136 20.48 -13.54 -4.75
C LYS A 136 21.21 -14.20 -3.59
N ALA A 137 21.05 -13.66 -2.37
CA ALA A 137 21.71 -14.17 -1.18
C ALA A 137 21.26 -15.58 -0.80
N ASN A 138 20.00 -15.92 -1.09
CA ASN A 138 19.46 -17.25 -0.85
C ASN A 138 18.25 -17.53 -1.77
N PRO A 139 18.47 -18.18 -2.93
CA PRO A 139 17.42 -18.45 -3.89
C PRO A 139 16.34 -19.44 -3.41
N THR A 140 16.57 -20.15 -2.29
CA THR A 140 15.58 -21.08 -1.71
C THR A 140 14.44 -20.36 -1.00
N LEU A 141 14.60 -19.07 -0.70
CA LEU A 141 13.59 -18.23 -0.03
C LEU A 141 12.53 -17.75 -1.04
N THR A 142 11.83 -18.71 -1.63
CA THR A 142 10.69 -18.45 -2.53
C THR A 142 9.50 -17.89 -1.73
N ARG A 143 8.54 -17.29 -2.44
CA ARG A 143 7.33 -16.70 -1.83
C ARG A 143 6.59 -17.69 -0.93
N ASP A 144 6.49 -18.96 -1.31
CA ASP A 144 5.77 -19.97 -0.52
C ASP A 144 6.57 -20.45 0.69
N VAL A 145 7.90 -20.52 0.57
CA VAL A 145 8.79 -20.89 1.69
C VAL A 145 8.73 -19.84 2.79
N ILE A 146 8.70 -18.56 2.43
CA ILE A 146 8.68 -17.44 3.38
C ILE A 146 7.28 -17.00 3.79
N ASP A 147 6.24 -17.79 3.53
CA ASP A 147 4.86 -17.39 3.83
C ASP A 147 4.69 -17.06 5.33
N PRO A 148 4.41 -15.79 5.72
CA PRO A 148 4.31 -15.39 7.12
C PRO A 148 3.09 -15.95 7.84
N ARG A 149 2.16 -16.59 7.11
CA ARG A 149 0.99 -17.28 7.67
C ARG A 149 1.34 -18.68 8.19
N ALA A 150 2.45 -19.25 7.71
CA ALA A 150 2.95 -20.51 8.24
C ALA A 150 3.56 -20.30 9.65
N HIS A 151 3.45 -21.34 10.49
CA HIS A 151 3.95 -21.29 11.86
C HIS A 151 5.44 -20.90 11.90
N ASP A 152 5.80 -19.99 12.81
CA ASP A 152 7.15 -19.44 13.03
C ASP A 152 7.82 -18.72 11.85
N ASN A 153 7.24 -18.73 10.65
CA ASN A 153 7.83 -18.11 9.47
C ASN A 153 7.95 -16.60 9.62
N PHE A 154 6.97 -15.94 10.23
CA PHE A 154 7.05 -14.51 10.47
C PHE A 154 8.28 -14.16 11.33
N GLU A 155 8.45 -14.85 12.46
CA GLU A 155 9.59 -14.67 13.37
C GLU A 155 10.92 -14.94 12.66
N ARG A 156 11.00 -16.07 11.96
CA ARG A 156 12.22 -16.57 11.29
C ARG A 156 12.69 -15.66 10.15
N TYR A 157 11.76 -15.24 9.29
CA TYR A 157 12.11 -14.61 8.02
C TYR A 157 12.00 -13.09 8.04
N PHE A 158 11.06 -12.53 8.82
CA PHE A 158 10.79 -11.10 8.82
C PHE A 158 11.25 -10.47 10.13
N PHE A 159 10.91 -11.08 11.27
CA PHE A 159 11.19 -10.50 12.58
C PHE A 159 12.67 -10.51 12.95
N SER A 160 13.45 -11.44 12.39
CA SER A 160 14.92 -11.41 12.46
C SER A 160 15.52 -10.09 11.95
N ASN A 161 14.83 -9.41 11.03
CA ASN A 161 15.27 -8.18 10.37
C ASN A 161 16.65 -8.32 9.71
N THR A 162 16.96 -9.51 9.19
CA THR A 162 18.24 -9.81 8.52
C THR A 162 18.09 -10.28 7.08
N ASN A 163 16.86 -10.62 6.65
CA ASN A 163 16.62 -11.17 5.33
C ASN A 163 16.13 -10.09 4.39
N GLU A 164 16.90 -9.78 3.35
CA GLU A 164 16.49 -8.85 2.29
C GLU A 164 15.55 -9.55 1.31
N ILE A 165 14.36 -9.86 1.81
CA ILE A 165 13.30 -10.55 1.11
C ILE A 165 12.02 -9.74 1.14
N LEU A 166 11.09 -10.13 0.29
CA LEU A 166 9.77 -9.53 0.16
C LEU A 166 8.75 -10.66 -0.01
N TRP A 167 7.72 -10.62 0.82
CA TRP A 167 6.53 -11.43 0.61
C TRP A 167 5.37 -10.56 0.17
N SER A 168 4.54 -11.08 -0.73
CA SER A 168 3.27 -10.45 -1.11
C SER A 168 2.11 -11.45 -1.01
N GLY A 169 0.98 -10.96 -0.53
CA GLY A 169 -0.25 -11.73 -0.40
C GLY A 169 -1.20 -11.19 0.66
N GLU A 170 -2.30 -11.91 0.82
CA GLU A 170 -3.42 -11.56 1.68
C GLU A 170 -3.39 -12.39 2.98
N PRO A 171 -3.91 -11.84 4.11
CA PRO A 171 -4.14 -12.64 5.31
C PRO A 171 -5.21 -13.70 5.06
N THR A 172 -5.22 -14.76 5.87
CA THR A 172 -6.17 -15.87 5.77
C THR A 172 -7.63 -15.41 5.85
N GLU A 173 -7.89 -14.43 6.71
CA GLU A 173 -9.18 -13.76 6.82
C GLU A 173 -8.97 -12.26 6.60
N MET A 174 -9.76 -11.70 5.70
CA MET A 174 -9.69 -10.28 5.32
C MET A 174 -10.82 -9.50 5.97
N ASP A 175 -10.54 -8.25 6.35
CA ASP A 175 -11.60 -7.32 6.75
C ASP A 175 -12.32 -6.73 5.53
N ASP A 176 -13.51 -6.17 5.74
CA ASP A 176 -14.33 -5.60 4.66
C ASP A 176 -13.58 -4.50 3.88
N ARG A 177 -12.70 -3.77 4.56
CA ARG A 177 -11.88 -2.70 3.97
C ARG A 177 -10.87 -3.26 2.99
N LEU A 178 -10.14 -4.31 3.37
CA LEU A 178 -9.17 -4.97 2.51
C LEU A 178 -9.85 -5.58 1.29
N VAL A 179 -11.04 -6.18 1.47
CA VAL A 179 -11.86 -6.71 0.37
C VAL A 179 -12.30 -5.59 -0.58
N ALA A 180 -12.90 -4.51 -0.06
CA ALA A 180 -13.39 -3.39 -0.88
C ALA A 180 -12.28 -2.71 -1.70
N GLN A 181 -11.05 -2.70 -1.17
CA GLN A 181 -9.89 -2.09 -1.82
C GLN A 181 -9.18 -3.06 -2.78
N SER A 182 -9.66 -4.30 -2.93
CA SER A 182 -8.90 -5.38 -3.58
C SER A 182 -7.46 -5.45 -3.05
N GLY A 183 -7.33 -5.30 -1.74
CA GLY A 183 -6.07 -5.06 -1.06
C GLY A 183 -5.22 -6.33 -0.92
N THR A 184 -3.92 -6.14 -0.95
CA THR A 184 -2.90 -7.16 -0.73
C THR A 184 -1.75 -6.53 0.05
N PHE A 185 -1.06 -7.30 0.88
CA PHE A 185 0.08 -6.77 1.63
C PHE A 185 1.38 -7.08 0.93
N VAL A 186 2.32 -6.15 1.08
CA VAL A 186 3.74 -6.39 0.85
C VAL A 186 4.46 -6.31 2.19
N VAL A 187 5.21 -7.35 2.52
CA VAL A 187 5.92 -7.49 3.80
C VAL A 187 7.42 -7.57 3.51
N PRO A 188 8.19 -6.53 3.87
CA PRO A 188 9.64 -6.56 3.73
C PRO A 188 10.26 -7.34 4.90
N GLY A 189 11.30 -8.12 4.59
CA GLY A 189 12.09 -8.84 5.59
C GLY A 189 13.03 -7.93 6.39
N VAL A 190 13.34 -6.74 5.86
CA VAL A 190 14.09 -5.68 6.55
C VAL A 190 13.29 -4.38 6.59
N ILE A 191 13.37 -3.63 7.70
CA ILE A 191 12.60 -2.39 7.90
C ILE A 191 13.43 -1.12 7.74
N ASP A 192 14.74 -1.22 7.51
CA ASP A 192 15.67 -0.08 7.38
C ASP A 192 16.05 0.27 5.94
N LYS A 193 15.40 -0.38 4.96
CA LYS A 193 15.57 -0.14 3.53
C LYS A 193 14.23 0.12 2.84
N PRO A 194 14.19 0.99 1.81
CA PRO A 194 13.02 1.09 0.94
C PRO A 194 12.87 -0.17 0.08
N LEU A 195 11.65 -0.46 -0.37
CA LEU A 195 11.31 -1.67 -1.14
C LEU A 195 12.19 -1.85 -2.39
N GLN A 196 12.50 -0.75 -3.08
CA GLN A 196 13.36 -0.77 -4.26
C GLN A 196 14.74 -1.37 -3.95
N ALA A 197 15.36 -0.94 -2.84
CA ALA A 197 16.70 -1.42 -2.46
C ALA A 197 16.69 -2.92 -2.12
N ILE A 198 15.60 -3.42 -1.54
CA ILE A 198 15.42 -4.87 -1.30
C ILE A 198 15.35 -5.63 -2.63
N LEU A 199 14.56 -5.12 -3.60
CA LEU A 199 14.38 -5.75 -4.91
C LEU A 199 15.64 -5.71 -5.79
N GLU A 200 16.57 -4.78 -5.59
CA GLU A 200 17.88 -4.79 -6.25
C GLU A 200 18.73 -6.03 -5.85
N GLY A 201 18.46 -6.58 -4.68
CA GLY A 201 19.00 -7.85 -4.19
C GLY A 201 18.39 -9.11 -4.83
N TYR A 202 17.41 -8.97 -5.71
CA TYR A 202 16.80 -10.10 -6.43
C TYR A 202 17.46 -10.34 -7.79
N GLU A 203 17.49 -11.60 -8.21
CA GLU A 203 17.80 -12.03 -9.57
C GLU A 203 16.50 -12.25 -10.33
N SER A 204 16.34 -11.56 -11.47
CA SER A 204 15.21 -11.73 -12.37
C SER A 204 15.55 -11.22 -13.77
N HIS A 205 14.88 -11.78 -14.78
CA HIS A 205 14.94 -11.31 -16.17
C HIS A 205 13.81 -10.34 -16.53
N GLU A 206 12.90 -10.08 -15.59
CA GLU A 206 11.75 -9.18 -15.75
C GLU A 206 11.92 -7.93 -14.89
N GLU A 207 11.21 -6.86 -15.24
CA GLU A 207 11.07 -5.73 -14.34
C GLU A 207 10.26 -6.15 -13.09
N LEU A 208 10.78 -5.85 -11.90
CA LEU A 208 10.12 -6.18 -10.64
C LEU A 208 9.32 -5.02 -10.05
N LEU A 209 9.73 -3.78 -10.32
CA LEU A 209 9.09 -2.59 -9.78
C LEU A 209 9.13 -1.49 -10.81
N HIS A 210 7.94 -0.99 -11.15
CA HIS A 210 7.73 0.11 -12.08
C HIS A 210 7.14 1.31 -11.34
N LYS A 211 7.67 2.51 -11.56
CA LYS A 211 7.13 3.75 -11.01
C LYS A 211 6.42 4.54 -12.09
N ILE A 212 5.14 4.79 -11.88
CA ILE A 212 4.31 5.61 -12.76
C ILE A 212 4.13 6.96 -12.06
N VAL A 213 4.64 8.04 -12.63
CA VAL A 213 4.44 9.40 -12.11
C VAL A 213 3.19 9.99 -12.75
N LEU A 214 2.30 10.51 -11.90
CA LEU A 214 1.04 11.15 -12.25
C LEU A 214 1.21 12.65 -12.01
N PRO A 215 1.52 13.45 -13.03
CA PRO A 215 1.73 14.88 -12.83
C PRO A 215 0.46 15.57 -12.34
N GLU A 216 0.59 16.61 -11.53
CA GLU A 216 -0.57 17.32 -10.93
C GLU A 216 -1.68 17.65 -11.95
N ARG A 217 -1.28 18.06 -13.17
CA ARG A 217 -2.18 18.40 -14.28
C ARG A 217 -3.18 17.30 -14.66
N ILE A 218 -2.88 16.02 -14.42
CA ILE A 218 -3.79 14.91 -14.79
C ILE A 218 -4.83 14.62 -13.71
N ARG A 219 -4.64 15.14 -12.48
CA ARG A 219 -5.44 14.79 -11.30
C ARG A 219 -6.94 14.96 -11.54
N MET A 220 -7.36 16.10 -12.06
CA MET A 220 -8.78 16.43 -12.23
C MET A 220 -9.48 15.47 -13.21
N ASP A 221 -8.86 15.18 -14.35
CA ASP A 221 -9.43 14.24 -15.34
C ASP A 221 -9.45 12.81 -14.80
N ALA A 222 -8.34 12.36 -14.21
CA ALA A 222 -8.22 11.05 -13.58
C ALA A 222 -9.28 10.84 -12.48
N MET A 223 -9.44 11.78 -11.56
CA MET A 223 -10.42 11.67 -10.48
C MET A 223 -11.87 11.61 -11.00
N LYS A 224 -12.21 12.32 -12.08
CA LYS A 224 -13.53 12.20 -12.73
C LYS A 224 -13.76 10.81 -13.32
N TRP A 225 -12.75 10.22 -13.95
CA TRP A 225 -12.83 8.84 -14.44
C TRP A 225 -12.98 7.83 -13.30
N LEU A 226 -12.17 7.94 -12.25
CA LEU A 226 -12.24 7.09 -11.07
C LEU A 226 -13.62 7.15 -10.40
N TYR A 227 -14.18 8.36 -10.27
CA TYR A 227 -15.54 8.55 -9.76
C TYR A 227 -16.58 7.82 -10.63
N ARG A 228 -16.50 7.93 -11.96
CA ARG A 228 -17.39 7.21 -12.91
C ARG A 228 -17.24 5.70 -12.84
N MET A 229 -16.09 5.19 -12.41
CA MET A 229 -15.82 3.78 -12.16
C MET A 229 -16.29 3.32 -10.76
N ASN A 230 -16.97 4.19 -10.00
CA ASN A 230 -17.40 3.95 -8.62
C ASN A 230 -16.21 3.70 -7.66
N ILE A 231 -15.04 4.28 -7.94
CA ILE A 231 -13.88 4.25 -7.06
C ILE A 231 -13.88 5.54 -6.24
N THR A 232 -14.45 5.44 -5.03
CA THR A 232 -14.68 6.58 -4.14
C THR A 232 -14.33 6.20 -2.72
N ASN A 233 -14.20 7.20 -1.84
CA ASN A 233 -14.04 6.94 -0.41
C ASN A 233 -15.20 6.11 0.18
N ALA A 234 -16.44 6.32 -0.29
CA ALA A 234 -17.60 5.59 0.20
C ALA A 234 -17.59 4.11 -0.23
N SER A 235 -17.07 3.78 -1.42
CA SER A 235 -16.95 2.38 -1.86
C SER A 235 -15.72 1.68 -1.29
N LEU A 236 -14.64 2.40 -0.98
CA LEU A 236 -13.38 1.83 -0.48
C LEU A 236 -13.28 1.73 1.05
N PHE A 237 -14.11 2.47 1.79
CA PHE A 237 -14.13 2.46 3.25
C PHE A 237 -15.56 2.22 3.76
N PRO A 238 -15.88 1.02 4.22
CA PRO A 238 -17.22 0.71 4.73
C PRO A 238 -17.63 1.58 5.92
N GLY A 239 -18.92 1.93 5.98
CA GLY A 239 -19.52 2.63 7.12
C GLY A 239 -19.34 4.16 7.10
N LEU A 240 -19.45 4.75 8.30
CA LEU A 240 -19.46 6.21 8.47
C LEU A 240 -18.15 6.87 8.05
N ASP A 241 -17.02 6.17 8.21
CA ASP A 241 -15.70 6.68 7.85
C ASP A 241 -15.59 6.97 6.35
N GLY A 242 -16.10 6.07 5.49
CA GLY A 242 -16.09 6.29 4.05
C GLY A 242 -17.00 7.42 3.63
N LEU A 243 -18.18 7.53 4.25
CA LEU A 243 -19.10 8.64 4.02
C LEU A 243 -18.47 9.99 4.41
N ALA A 244 -17.85 10.07 5.59
CA ALA A 244 -17.20 11.30 6.04
C ALA A 244 -16.05 11.70 5.11
N ARG A 245 -15.27 10.73 4.62
CA ARG A 245 -14.16 10.98 3.69
C ARG A 245 -14.64 11.36 2.29
N SER A 246 -15.77 10.83 1.82
CA SER A 246 -16.28 11.11 0.46
C SER A 246 -16.67 12.57 0.27
N ILE A 247 -17.15 13.24 1.32
CA ILE A 247 -17.55 14.66 1.29
C ILE A 247 -16.46 15.56 0.69
N ALA A 248 -15.17 15.31 0.97
CA ALA A 248 -14.09 16.12 0.42
C ALA A 248 -14.04 16.07 -1.13
N VAL A 249 -14.26 14.89 -1.71
CA VAL A 249 -14.26 14.70 -3.16
C VAL A 249 -15.55 15.23 -3.77
N GLU A 250 -16.69 15.06 -3.09
CA GLU A 250 -17.99 15.61 -3.53
C GLU A 250 -17.96 17.14 -3.65
N LEU A 251 -17.41 17.82 -2.62
CA LEU A 251 -17.23 19.27 -2.58
C LEU A 251 -16.44 19.79 -3.79
N GLU A 252 -15.42 19.05 -4.20
CA GLU A 252 -14.51 19.45 -5.27
C GLU A 252 -15.04 19.11 -6.66
N ILE A 253 -15.46 17.85 -6.87
CA ILE A 253 -15.65 17.29 -8.21
C ILE A 253 -17.11 17.30 -8.65
N VAL A 254 -18.03 16.98 -7.74
CA VAL A 254 -19.44 16.73 -8.08
C VAL A 254 -20.26 18.00 -7.91
N TRP A 255 -20.13 18.67 -6.77
CA TRP A 255 -20.93 19.86 -6.45
C TRP A 255 -20.43 21.13 -7.13
N SER A 256 -19.17 21.17 -7.60
CA SER A 256 -18.69 22.29 -8.42
C SER A 256 -19.49 22.48 -9.70
N GLY A 257 -20.09 21.41 -10.26
CA GLY A 257 -21.00 21.48 -11.40
C GLY A 257 -22.45 21.86 -11.04
N MET A 258 -22.81 21.89 -9.76
CA MET A 258 -24.18 22.19 -9.28
C MET A 258 -24.38 23.66 -8.90
N VAL A 259 -23.31 24.45 -8.84
CA VAL A 259 -23.41 25.89 -8.56
C VAL A 259 -23.91 26.60 -9.83
N VAL A 260 -25.20 26.90 -9.86
CA VAL A 260 -25.79 27.80 -10.86
C VAL A 260 -25.21 29.20 -10.61
N PRO A 261 -24.66 29.89 -11.63
CA PRO A 261 -24.25 31.28 -11.46
C PRO A 261 -25.45 32.09 -10.98
N ILE A 262 -25.30 32.83 -9.89
CA ILE A 262 -26.33 33.79 -9.48
C ILE A 262 -26.42 34.82 -10.60
N ALA A 263 -27.49 34.76 -11.38
CA ALA A 263 -27.75 35.73 -12.42
C ALA A 263 -27.96 37.11 -11.78
N GLY A 264 -27.02 38.02 -12.01
CA GLY A 264 -27.21 39.47 -11.94
C GLY A 264 -27.38 40.10 -10.56
N SER A 265 -26.37 40.84 -10.11
CA SER A 265 -26.60 42.12 -9.45
C SER A 265 -25.88 43.21 -10.23
N THR A 266 -26.45 43.55 -11.39
CA THR A 266 -26.26 44.88 -11.96
C THR A 266 -27.26 45.79 -11.25
N ASN A 267 -26.75 46.60 -10.32
CA ASN A 267 -27.33 47.88 -9.94
C ASN A 267 -26.35 48.97 -10.34
#